data_AF-F4SCM7-F1
#
_entry.id   AF-F4SCM7-F1
#
_cell.length_a   1.000
_cell.length_b   1.000
_cell.length_c   1.000
_cell.angle_alpha   90.00
_cell.angle_beta   90.00
_cell.angle_gamma   90.00
#
_symmetry.space_group_name_H-M   'P 1'
#
loop_
_entity.id
_entity.type
_entity.pdbx_description
1 polymer ?
#
loop_
_entity_poly.entity_id
_entity_poly.type
_entity_poly.pdbx_seq_one_letter_code
_entity_poly.pdbx_strand_id
1 'polypeptide(L)'
;MEKTADSQTSHRRLLLTDKNYFVWEVMMSGELDNINCLDYVLGVDKDEEKKDERAKKSATLITRYLDEEHIGTIASELGKEGRRNGKAIWDVLKRKYADDNQQTQVMAFTEFDRIDFSNIKDFKKEIKTAISRIRSSGFELGSQALAVMVLGKLPKSFESFIRVVTHDDKRLEVEDPEIAE
;
A
#
# COMPACT_ATOMS: atom_id res chain seq x y z
N MET A 1 33.71 -34.09 1.15
CA MET A 1 32.25 -34.10 0.86
C MET A 1 31.62 -33.01 1.70
N GLU A 2 31.48 -31.85 1.08
CA GLU A 2 31.00 -30.61 1.69
C GLU A 2 29.48 -30.61 1.63
N LYS A 3 28.83 -30.49 2.80
CA LYS A 3 27.37 -30.34 2.89
C LYS A 3 27.06 -28.85 2.75
N THR A 4 26.52 -28.47 1.60
CA THR A 4 25.88 -27.17 1.39
C THR A 4 24.66 -27.05 2.29
N ALA A 5 24.71 -26.07 3.19
CA ALA A 5 23.55 -25.60 3.94
C ALA A 5 22.69 -24.76 3.00
N ASP A 6 21.48 -25.23 2.69
CA ASP A 6 20.45 -24.41 2.07
C ASP A 6 20.05 -23.31 3.06
N SER A 7 20.47 -22.09 2.77
CA SER A 7 19.96 -20.89 3.42
C SER A 7 18.56 -20.64 2.86
N GLN A 8 17.53 -21.18 3.52
CA GLN A 8 16.15 -20.74 3.30
C GLN A 8 16.04 -19.28 3.72
N THR A 9 16.08 -18.38 2.74
CA THR A 9 15.75 -16.98 2.93
C THR A 9 14.25 -16.90 3.19
N SER A 10 13.87 -16.89 4.47
CA SER A 10 12.48 -16.71 4.91
C SER A 10 12.08 -15.26 4.61
N HIS A 11 11.54 -15.00 3.41
CA HIS A 11 10.93 -13.71 3.12
C HIS A 11 9.76 -13.51 4.09
N ARG A 12 9.85 -12.45 4.90
CA ARG A 12 8.86 -12.11 5.92
C ARG A 12 7.51 -11.89 5.23
N ARG A 13 6.58 -12.83 5.41
CA ARG A 13 5.23 -12.76 4.82
C ARG A 13 4.46 -11.59 5.44
N LEU A 14 4.11 -10.58 4.65
CA LEU A 14 3.23 -9.51 5.07
C LEU A 14 1.78 -10.03 5.05
N LEU A 15 1.21 -10.28 6.22
CA LEU A 15 -0.20 -10.64 6.34
C LEU A 15 -1.08 -9.39 6.21
N LEU A 16 -2.27 -9.58 5.63
CA LEU A 16 -3.28 -8.53 5.57
C LEU A 16 -3.78 -8.21 6.99
N THR A 17 -3.86 -6.93 7.28
CA THR A 17 -4.44 -6.31 8.47
C THR A 17 -5.29 -5.12 8.00
N ASP A 18 -6.16 -4.57 8.86
CA ASP A 18 -6.98 -3.41 8.47
C ASP A 18 -6.17 -2.15 8.13
N LYS A 19 -4.87 -2.09 8.47
CA LYS A 19 -4.04 -0.89 8.30
C LYS A 19 -3.08 -0.95 7.13
N ASN A 20 -2.96 -2.09 6.46
CA ASN A 20 -1.93 -2.30 5.44
C ASN A 20 -2.49 -2.81 4.11
N TYR A 21 -3.81 -2.72 3.87
CA TYR A 21 -4.42 -3.23 2.64
C TYR A 21 -3.72 -2.77 1.37
N PHE A 22 -3.38 -1.48 1.25
CA PHE A 22 -2.70 -0.96 0.06
C PHE A 22 -1.32 -1.58 -0.16
N VAL A 23 -0.48 -1.62 0.87
CA VAL A 23 0.86 -2.25 0.80
C VAL A 23 0.73 -3.75 0.51
N TRP A 24 -0.25 -4.39 1.14
CA TRP A 24 -0.56 -5.80 0.92
C TRP A 24 -1.05 -6.06 -0.52
N GLU A 25 -1.91 -5.21 -1.08
CA GLU A 25 -2.45 -5.34 -2.44
C GLU A 25 -1.32 -5.29 -3.47
N VAL A 26 -0.36 -4.36 -3.32
CA VAL A 26 0.81 -4.25 -4.19
C VAL A 26 1.66 -5.53 -4.12
N MET A 27 1.98 -5.98 -2.90
CA MET A 27 2.79 -7.19 -2.70
C MET A 27 2.08 -8.44 -3.24
N MET A 28 0.79 -8.59 -2.94
CA MET A 28 -0.02 -9.72 -3.40
C MET A 28 -0.18 -9.72 -4.91
N SER A 29 -0.31 -8.55 -5.53
CA SER A 29 -0.36 -8.44 -7.00
C SER A 29 0.92 -8.97 -7.63
N GLY A 30 2.09 -8.66 -7.07
CA GLY A 30 3.36 -9.22 -7.52
C GLY A 30 3.45 -10.75 -7.33
N GLU A 31 2.99 -11.27 -6.19
CA GLU A 31 2.95 -12.73 -5.96
C GLU A 31 1.98 -13.46 -6.90
N LEU A 32 0.85 -12.83 -7.24
CA LEU A 32 -0.10 -13.35 -8.21
C LEU A 32 0.43 -13.32 -9.64
N ASP A 33 1.22 -12.30 -9.99
CA ASP A 33 1.91 -12.21 -11.28
C ASP A 33 2.96 -13.31 -11.43
N ASN A 34 3.74 -13.56 -10.37
CA ASN A 34 4.72 -14.65 -10.32
C ASN A 34 4.13 -16.04 -10.62
N ILE A 35 2.85 -16.25 -10.30
CA ILE A 35 2.13 -17.51 -10.58
C ILE A 35 1.18 -17.42 -11.79
N ASN A 36 1.28 -16.36 -12.61
CA ASN A 36 0.44 -16.09 -13.79
C ASN A 36 -1.06 -16.11 -13.49
N CYS A 37 -1.45 -15.56 -12.34
CA CYS A 37 -2.85 -15.49 -11.88
C CYS A 37 -3.36 -14.04 -11.70
N LEU A 38 -2.51 -13.01 -11.89
CA LEU A 38 -2.91 -11.62 -11.72
C LEU A 38 -4.07 -11.23 -12.65
N ASP A 39 -3.90 -11.45 -13.95
CA ASP A 39 -4.95 -11.15 -14.95
C ASP A 39 -6.27 -11.87 -14.66
N TYR A 40 -6.20 -13.08 -14.08
CA TYR A 40 -7.38 -13.84 -13.69
C TYR A 40 -8.14 -13.17 -12.54
N VAL A 41 -7.44 -12.78 -11.48
CA VAL A 41 -8.09 -12.11 -10.34
C VAL A 41 -8.61 -10.72 -10.71
N LEU A 42 -7.96 -10.04 -11.65
CA LEU A 42 -8.42 -8.76 -12.19
C LEU A 42 -9.58 -8.91 -13.18
N GLY A 43 -9.90 -10.14 -13.61
CA GLY A 43 -10.98 -10.43 -14.55
C GLY A 43 -10.71 -10.00 -15.99
N VAL A 44 -9.44 -9.81 -16.36
CA VAL A 44 -9.02 -9.45 -17.73
C VAL A 44 -8.46 -10.64 -18.51
N ASP A 45 -8.24 -11.76 -17.84
CA ASP A 45 -7.85 -13.04 -18.43
C ASP A 45 -8.93 -13.59 -19.37
N LYS A 46 -8.51 -14.05 -20.55
CA LYS A 46 -9.38 -14.59 -21.61
C LYS A 46 -9.23 -16.09 -21.80
N ASP A 47 -8.28 -16.72 -21.11
CA ASP A 47 -7.99 -18.15 -21.24
C ASP A 47 -8.92 -18.96 -20.31
N GLU A 48 -10.03 -19.41 -20.89
CA GLU A 48 -11.05 -20.22 -20.19
C GLU A 48 -10.56 -21.64 -19.86
N GLU A 49 -9.55 -22.17 -20.57
CA GLU A 49 -9.05 -23.53 -20.31
C GLU A 49 -8.36 -23.64 -18.95
N LYS A 50 -7.64 -22.58 -18.54
CA LYS A 50 -6.90 -22.54 -17.28
C LYS A 50 -7.67 -21.92 -16.13
N LYS A 51 -8.92 -21.51 -16.35
CA LYS A 51 -9.73 -20.76 -15.38
C LYS A 51 -9.86 -21.46 -14.03
N ASP A 52 -10.18 -22.75 -14.05
CA ASP A 52 -10.35 -23.56 -12.82
C ASP A 52 -9.03 -23.76 -12.07
N GLU A 53 -7.92 -23.89 -12.80
CA GLU A 53 -6.58 -24.00 -12.21
C GLU A 53 -6.17 -22.68 -11.56
N ARG A 54 -6.32 -21.57 -12.28
CA ARG A 54 -6.02 -20.22 -11.79
C ARG A 54 -6.90 -19.84 -10.62
N ALA A 55 -8.19 -20.19 -10.64
CA ALA A 55 -9.12 -19.99 -9.52
C ALA A 55 -8.60 -20.60 -8.22
N LYS A 56 -8.17 -21.87 -8.27
CA LYS A 56 -7.68 -22.60 -7.09
C LYS A 56 -6.28 -22.14 -6.66
N LYS A 57 -5.39 -21.87 -7.62
CA LYS A 57 -4.03 -21.39 -7.35
C LYS A 57 -4.04 -20.03 -6.67
N SER A 58 -4.76 -19.06 -7.24
CA SER A 58 -4.93 -17.73 -6.67
C SER A 58 -5.62 -17.77 -5.30
N ALA A 59 -6.67 -18.59 -5.13
CA ALA A 59 -7.32 -18.76 -3.82
C ALA A 59 -6.33 -19.24 -2.74
N THR A 60 -5.57 -20.29 -3.07
CA THR A 60 -4.58 -20.87 -2.14
C THR A 60 -3.50 -19.86 -1.77
N LEU A 61 -3.02 -19.08 -2.74
CA LEU A 61 -2.01 -18.05 -2.51
C LEU A 61 -2.54 -16.93 -1.62
N ILE A 62 -3.67 -16.31 -1.99
CA ILE A 62 -4.25 -15.19 -1.25
C ILE A 62 -4.52 -15.59 0.20
N THR A 63 -5.16 -16.74 0.45
CA THR A 63 -5.47 -17.22 1.81
C THR A 63 -4.23 -17.39 2.68
N ARG A 64 -3.06 -17.74 2.12
CA ARG A 64 -1.81 -17.86 2.90
C ARG A 64 -1.29 -16.54 3.44
N TYR A 65 -1.73 -15.42 2.87
CA TYR A 65 -1.32 -14.07 3.23
C TYR A 65 -2.44 -13.30 3.97
N LEU A 66 -3.47 -14.00 4.43
CA LEU A 66 -4.50 -13.46 5.30
C LEU A 66 -4.24 -13.88 6.74
N ASP A 67 -4.58 -13.01 7.68
CA ASP A 67 -4.69 -13.40 9.09
C ASP A 67 -6.03 -14.11 9.37
N GLU A 68 -6.23 -14.55 10.61
CA GLU A 68 -7.44 -15.28 11.04
C GLU A 68 -8.72 -14.45 10.90
N GLU A 69 -8.66 -13.14 11.13
CA GLU A 69 -9.81 -12.23 11.06
C GLU A 69 -10.30 -12.07 9.61
N HIS A 70 -9.35 -11.89 8.68
CA HIS A 70 -9.67 -11.72 7.27
C HIS A 70 -10.12 -13.05 6.67
N ILE A 71 -9.57 -14.18 7.11
CA ILE A 71 -10.10 -15.52 6.78
C ILE A 71 -11.56 -15.65 7.26
N GLY A 72 -11.86 -15.18 8.48
CA GLY A 72 -13.22 -15.15 9.02
C GLY A 72 -14.19 -14.33 8.16
N THR A 73 -13.74 -13.17 7.68
CA THR A 73 -14.50 -12.31 6.75
C THR A 73 -14.81 -13.05 5.44
N ILE A 74 -13.81 -13.67 4.82
CA ILE A 74 -14.01 -14.48 3.60
C ILE A 74 -14.98 -15.64 3.84
N ALA A 75 -14.91 -16.26 5.02
CA ALA A 75 -15.74 -17.40 5.39
C ALA A 75 -17.22 -17.04 5.56
N SER A 76 -17.53 -15.83 6.04
CA SER A 76 -18.90 -15.35 6.23
C SER A 76 -19.53 -14.85 4.93
N GLU A 77 -18.75 -14.23 4.06
CA GLU A 77 -19.25 -13.64 2.81
C GLU A 77 -19.32 -14.62 1.63
N LEU A 78 -18.44 -15.63 1.60
CA LEU A 78 -18.37 -16.59 0.51
C LEU A 78 -18.82 -18.00 0.92
N GLY A 79 -19.67 -18.61 0.09
CA GLY A 79 -19.96 -20.04 0.13
C GLY A 79 -18.74 -20.90 -0.21
N LYS A 80 -18.87 -22.23 -0.02
CA LYS A 80 -17.75 -23.19 -0.20
C LYS A 80 -17.02 -23.05 -1.54
N GLU A 81 -17.74 -22.89 -2.64
CA GLU A 81 -17.14 -22.73 -3.98
C GLU A 81 -16.49 -21.35 -4.18
N GLY A 82 -17.08 -20.29 -3.62
CA GLY A 82 -16.49 -18.94 -3.66
C GLY A 82 -15.12 -18.90 -2.98
N ARG A 83 -14.94 -19.63 -1.88
CA ARG A 83 -13.65 -19.74 -1.17
C ARG A 83 -12.58 -20.51 -1.94
N ARG A 84 -12.94 -21.19 -3.02
CA ARG A 84 -11.99 -21.89 -3.91
C ARG A 84 -11.66 -21.07 -5.15
N ASN A 85 -12.19 -19.85 -5.24
CA ASN A 85 -11.99 -18.96 -6.36
C ASN A 85 -11.26 -17.69 -5.89
N GLY A 86 -9.99 -17.54 -6.28
CA GLY A 86 -9.19 -16.40 -5.83
C GLY A 86 -9.71 -15.06 -6.34
N LYS A 87 -10.41 -15.01 -7.48
CA LYS A 87 -11.10 -13.79 -7.94
C LYS A 87 -12.20 -13.39 -6.96
N ALA A 88 -13.02 -14.34 -6.50
CA ALA A 88 -14.08 -14.05 -5.55
C ALA A 88 -13.53 -13.57 -4.21
N ILE A 89 -12.43 -14.16 -3.74
CA ILE A 89 -11.72 -13.70 -2.53
C ILE A 89 -11.18 -12.28 -2.73
N TRP A 90 -10.51 -12.03 -3.86
CA TRP A 90 -9.98 -10.72 -4.21
C TRP A 90 -11.06 -9.63 -4.23
N ASP A 91 -12.20 -9.91 -4.86
CA ASP A 91 -13.33 -8.99 -4.94
C ASP A 91 -13.92 -8.66 -3.55
N VAL A 92 -14.01 -9.65 -2.64
CA VAL A 92 -14.46 -9.41 -1.26
C VAL A 92 -13.50 -8.50 -0.52
N LEU A 93 -12.19 -8.79 -0.57
CA LEU A 93 -11.19 -7.96 0.10
C LEU A 93 -11.21 -6.54 -0.47
N LYS A 94 -11.22 -6.40 -1.80
CA LYS A 94 -11.25 -5.10 -2.45
C LYS A 94 -12.49 -4.29 -2.08
N ARG A 95 -13.65 -4.93 -1.98
CA ARG A 95 -14.87 -4.27 -1.51
C ARG A 95 -14.81 -3.90 -0.03
N LYS A 96 -14.33 -4.80 0.86
CA LYS A 96 -14.18 -4.52 2.29
C LYS A 96 -13.33 -3.28 2.52
N TYR A 97 -12.24 -3.17 1.77
CA TYR A 97 -11.30 -2.07 1.90
C TYR A 97 -11.57 -0.89 0.98
N ALA A 98 -12.58 -0.91 0.10
CA ALA A 98 -12.85 0.24 -0.78
C ALA A 98 -13.25 1.49 0.03
N ASP A 99 -14.21 1.32 0.94
CA ASP A 99 -14.71 2.42 1.78
C ASP A 99 -13.70 2.77 2.89
N ASP A 100 -13.07 1.75 3.48
CA ASP A 100 -12.05 1.92 4.52
C ASP A 100 -10.78 2.59 3.97
N ASN A 101 -10.43 2.32 2.69
CA ASN A 101 -9.34 3.00 2.00
C ASN A 101 -9.66 4.48 1.82
N GLN A 102 -10.89 4.85 1.39
CA GLN A 102 -11.26 6.26 1.28
C GLN A 102 -11.21 6.97 2.64
N GLN A 103 -11.73 6.35 3.69
CA GLN A 103 -11.68 6.93 5.04
C GLN A 103 -10.22 7.07 5.53
N THR A 104 -9.41 6.03 5.36
CA THR A 104 -7.99 6.01 5.75
C THR A 104 -7.19 7.07 5.01
N GLN A 105 -7.43 7.23 3.71
CA GLN A 105 -6.82 8.28 2.89
C GLN A 105 -7.18 9.69 3.38
N VAL A 106 -8.48 9.93 3.62
CA VAL A 106 -8.96 11.23 4.15
C VAL A 106 -8.35 11.51 5.53
N MET A 107 -8.26 10.51 6.40
CA MET A 107 -7.63 10.65 7.70
C MET A 107 -6.14 10.96 7.59
N ALA A 108 -5.40 10.24 6.76
CA ALA A 108 -3.97 10.48 6.54
C ALA A 108 -3.70 11.89 5.99
N PHE A 109 -4.52 12.34 5.04
CA PHE A 109 -4.44 13.71 4.52
C PHE A 109 -4.81 14.76 5.59
N THR A 110 -5.87 14.51 6.37
CA THR A 110 -6.30 15.42 7.45
C THR A 110 -5.24 15.55 8.55
N GLU A 111 -4.56 14.46 8.90
CA GLU A 111 -3.45 14.48 9.85
C GLU A 111 -2.28 15.31 9.30
N PHE A 112 -1.93 15.14 8.02
CA PHE A 112 -0.92 15.96 7.36
C PHE A 112 -1.32 17.45 7.32
N ASP A 113 -2.58 17.74 7.00
CA ASP A 113 -3.10 19.09 6.89
C ASP A 113 -3.05 19.84 8.24
N ARG A 114 -3.25 19.14 9.35
CA ARG A 114 -3.19 19.71 10.71
C ARG A 114 -1.79 19.95 11.27
N ILE A 115 -0.72 19.57 10.55
CA ILE A 115 0.65 19.85 11.00
C ILE A 115 0.91 21.35 10.89
N ASP A 116 1.16 21.96 12.05
CA ASP A 116 1.61 23.34 12.19
C ASP A 116 3.12 23.40 12.44
N PHE A 117 3.76 24.45 11.96
CA PHE A 117 5.18 24.66 12.23
C PHE A 117 5.42 25.02 13.70
N SER A 118 6.22 24.21 14.38
CA SER A 118 6.69 24.45 15.76
C SER A 118 8.16 24.86 15.77
N ASN A 119 9.05 23.91 15.48
CA ASN A 119 10.47 24.11 15.23
C ASN A 119 10.93 23.17 14.09
N ILE A 120 12.07 23.48 13.48
CA ILE A 120 12.55 22.76 12.28
C ILE A 120 12.70 21.25 12.54
N LYS A 121 13.18 20.84 13.72
CA LYS A 121 13.46 19.45 14.02
C LYS A 121 12.16 18.64 14.12
N ASP A 122 11.21 19.12 14.91
CA ASP A 122 9.94 18.43 15.13
C ASP A 122 9.07 18.48 13.87
N PHE A 123 9.00 19.63 13.21
CA PHE A 123 8.30 19.78 11.94
C PHE A 123 8.80 18.80 10.88
N LYS A 124 10.13 18.67 10.70
CA LYS A 124 10.71 17.70 9.75
C LYS A 124 10.29 16.26 10.08
N LYS A 125 10.28 15.90 11.36
CA LYS A 125 9.90 14.54 11.82
C LYS A 125 8.41 14.28 11.57
N GLU A 126 7.56 15.23 11.93
CA GLU A 126 6.11 15.13 11.78
C GLU A 126 5.71 15.04 10.31
N ILE A 127 6.27 15.91 9.46
CA ILE A 127 6.05 15.88 8.01
C ILE A 127 6.49 14.56 7.40
N LYS A 128 7.69 14.04 7.72
CA LYS A 128 8.14 12.73 7.22
C LYS A 128 7.18 11.60 7.61
N THR A 129 6.72 11.62 8.86
CA THR A 129 5.78 10.62 9.38
C THR A 129 4.45 10.69 8.65
N ALA A 130 3.91 11.90 8.44
CA ALA A 130 2.64 12.09 7.75
C ALA A 130 2.71 11.75 6.26
N ILE A 131 3.81 12.10 5.57
CA ILE A 131 4.01 11.71 4.16
C ILE A 131 4.09 10.19 4.01
N SER A 132 4.77 9.50 4.93
CA SER A 132 4.77 8.04 4.97
C SER A 132 3.35 7.48 5.11
N ARG A 133 2.53 8.06 6.00
CA ARG A 133 1.12 7.66 6.18
C ARG A 133 0.25 7.91 4.95
N ILE A 134 0.39 9.07 4.30
CA ILE A 134 -0.29 9.38 3.03
C ILE A 134 0.03 8.28 2.01
N ARG A 135 1.31 7.97 1.81
CA ARG A 135 1.73 6.96 0.84
C ARG A 135 1.25 5.55 1.20
N SER A 136 1.33 5.16 2.48
CA SER A 136 0.85 3.85 2.92
C SER A 136 -0.67 3.70 2.84
N SER A 137 -1.41 4.81 2.86
CA SER A 137 -2.86 4.82 2.65
C SER A 137 -3.27 4.69 1.18
N GLY A 138 -2.33 4.72 0.24
CA GLY A 138 -2.66 4.73 -1.20
C GLY A 138 -3.24 6.07 -1.69
N PHE A 139 -3.18 7.14 -0.90
CA PHE A 139 -3.56 8.48 -1.36
C PHE A 139 -2.50 9.01 -2.33
N GLU A 140 -2.82 8.99 -3.62
CA GLU A 140 -1.92 9.43 -4.67
C GLU A 140 -1.80 10.96 -4.70
N LEU A 141 -0.73 11.46 -4.07
CA LEU A 141 -0.37 12.87 -4.13
C LEU A 141 1.05 13.01 -4.69
N GLY A 142 1.17 13.68 -5.83
CA GLY A 142 2.46 13.85 -6.52
C GLY A 142 3.49 14.58 -5.66
N SER A 143 4.76 14.18 -5.77
CA SER A 143 5.87 14.73 -4.96
C SER A 143 5.96 16.26 -5.02
N GLN A 144 5.69 16.86 -6.18
CA GLN A 144 5.69 18.32 -6.33
C GLN A 144 4.55 18.99 -5.56
N ALA A 145 3.35 18.41 -5.57
CA ALA A 145 2.22 18.92 -4.80
C ALA A 145 2.49 18.81 -3.29
N LEU A 146 3.03 17.67 -2.85
CA LEU A 146 3.48 17.48 -1.47
C LEU A 146 4.53 18.52 -1.06
N ALA A 147 5.55 18.75 -1.88
CA ALA A 147 6.59 19.74 -1.59
C ALA A 147 6.01 21.14 -1.43
N VAL A 148 5.11 21.57 -2.32
CA VAL A 148 4.44 22.87 -2.23
C VAL A 148 3.58 22.97 -0.97
N MET A 149 2.83 21.92 -0.61
CA MET A 149 2.02 21.90 0.61
C MET A 149 2.89 21.98 1.87
N VAL A 150 4.03 21.27 1.92
CA VAL A 150 4.97 21.35 3.04
C VAL A 150 5.56 22.75 3.16
N LEU A 151 5.96 23.38 2.05
CA LEU A 151 6.45 24.76 2.04
C LEU A 151 5.38 25.74 2.51
N GLY A 152 4.13 25.53 2.13
CA GLY A 152 2.99 26.34 2.54
C GLY A 152 2.69 26.31 4.05
N LYS A 153 3.20 25.29 4.76
CA LYS A 153 3.07 25.16 6.23
C LYS A 153 4.12 25.95 7.02
N LEU A 154 5.14 26.47 6.35
CA LEU A 154 6.18 27.27 7.01
C LEU A 154 5.67 28.69 7.33
N PRO A 155 6.10 29.29 8.45
CA PRO A 155 5.68 30.62 8.83
C PRO A 155 6.27 31.68 7.90
N LYS A 156 5.68 32.89 7.91
CA LYS A 156 6.06 34.00 7.02
C LYS A 156 7.53 34.40 7.10
N SER A 157 8.22 34.12 8.21
CA SER A 157 9.66 34.33 8.35
C SER A 157 10.51 33.55 7.32
N PHE A 158 9.94 32.51 6.69
CA PHE A 158 10.59 31.71 5.64
C PHE A 158 10.19 32.13 4.21
N GLU A 159 9.41 33.21 4.02
CA GLU A 159 8.93 33.61 2.67
C GLU A 159 10.05 33.75 1.62
N SER A 160 11.18 34.37 2.00
CA SER A 160 12.33 34.50 1.11
C SER A 160 12.90 33.15 0.70
N PHE A 161 13.00 32.20 1.63
CA PHE A 161 13.45 30.84 1.37
C PHE A 161 12.47 30.09 0.47
N ILE A 162 11.17 30.15 0.75
CA ILE A 162 10.12 29.52 -0.06
C ILE A 162 10.19 30.04 -1.50
N ARG A 163 10.37 31.35 -1.70
CA ARG A 163 10.48 31.96 -3.04
C ARG A 163 11.69 31.43 -3.80
N VAL A 164 12.86 31.37 -3.16
CA VAL A 164 14.07 30.83 -3.79
C VAL A 164 13.87 29.37 -4.19
N VAL A 165 13.37 28.54 -3.27
CA VAL A 165 13.16 27.11 -3.50
C VAL A 165 12.12 26.85 -4.59
N THR A 166 11.07 27.66 -4.69
CA THR A 166 10.02 27.50 -5.72
C THR A 166 10.41 28.00 -7.10
N HIS A 167 11.36 28.94 -7.20
CA HIS A 167 11.83 29.49 -8.48
C HIS A 167 13.12 28.83 -8.99
N ASP A 168 13.81 28.05 -8.15
CA ASP A 168 14.94 27.24 -8.59
C ASP A 168 14.38 26.06 -9.42
N ASP A 169 14.74 26.00 -10.70
CA ASP A 169 14.17 25.11 -11.74
C ASP A 169 14.48 23.61 -11.51
N LYS A 170 14.97 23.26 -10.33
CA LYS A 170 15.20 21.90 -9.86
C LYS A 170 13.87 21.36 -9.35
N ARG A 171 13.44 20.22 -9.90
CA ARG A 171 12.19 19.56 -9.49
C ARG A 171 12.11 19.46 -7.97
N LEU A 172 11.08 20.06 -7.39
CA LEU A 172 10.77 19.94 -5.98
C LEU A 172 10.31 18.52 -5.71
N GLU A 173 11.23 17.70 -5.20
CA GLU A 173 10.98 16.31 -4.88
C GLU A 173 11.08 16.11 -3.36
N VAL A 174 10.11 15.37 -2.82
CA VAL A 174 10.17 14.91 -1.43
C VAL A 174 10.86 13.55 -1.44
N GLU A 175 12.06 13.49 -0.85
CA GLU A 175 12.78 12.23 -0.65
C GLU A 175 11.96 11.24 0.18
N ASP A 176 12.04 9.98 -0.20
CA ASP A 176 11.37 8.91 0.52
C ASP A 176 11.96 8.78 1.94
N PRO A 177 11.12 8.58 2.97
CA PRO A 177 11.63 8.27 4.29
C PRO A 177 12.38 6.94 4.21
N GLU A 178 13.69 6.96 4.47
CA GLU A 178 14.52 5.76 4.64
C GLU A 178 13.81 4.80 5.60
N ILE A 179 13.48 3.61 5.11
CA ILE A 179 12.97 2.52 5.94
C ILE A 179 14.16 2.08 6.78
N ALA A 180 14.16 2.42 8.08
CA ALA A 180 15.17 1.92 8.99
C ALA A 180 15.04 0.38 9.06
N GLU A 181 16.10 -0.31 8.63
CA GLU A 181 16.27 -1.77 8.77
C GLU A 181 16.25 -2.24 10.24
#